data_AF-A0A2N2PZ88-F1
#
_entry.id   AF-A0A2N2PZ88-F1
#
_cell.length_a   1.000
_cell.length_b   1.000
_cell.length_c   1.000
_cell.angle_alpha   90.00
_cell.angle_beta   90.00
_cell.angle_gamma   90.00
#
_symmetry.space_group_name_H-M   'P 1'
#
loop_
_entity.id
_entity.type
_entity.pdbx_description
1 polymer ?
#
loop_
_entity_poly.entity_id
_entity_poly.type
_entity_poly.pdbx_seq_one_letter_code
_entity_poly.pdbx_strand_id
1 'polypeptide(L)'
;MVHTVIAQGEAIMIERQTMETDTQTVDVAKDQLIKLHFLKGIVCRAANWLEREHPGVFSRQTSTSPDADTPGNTEYWIDRAAKVLATNTESGRFEHAQDYLEVGSDNEATLLAYAVQVLRVLAPEAERVERLTSGHSAAWAGVIYRMEQVAYRWLGPGGREEWAAWEARDVTARTCADLWVWLQTHPYPFDVPFDCWATRALYNRLSESARKQRTRERHISESLDRLLFGYETRETFGNVVADVSFDIGLEQSANREALLQALERLEARQAEVIRLWYLEQWPANEIAAALGIHVSYVYVLRFRAIGKLRKIALLDERLGLSDILTTIEQERRRSRPAVGEPDPQEEDPLV
;
A
#
# COMPACT_ATOMS: atom_id res chain seq x y z
N MET A 1 43.91 -25.04 27.85
CA MET A 1 44.36 -23.66 28.15
C MET A 1 43.84 -22.64 27.13
N VAL A 2 43.81 -22.90 25.83
CA VAL A 2 43.30 -21.93 24.82
C VAL A 2 41.79 -21.65 24.95
N HIS A 3 40.96 -22.66 25.23
CA HIS A 3 39.50 -22.46 25.39
C HIS A 3 39.09 -21.65 26.64
N THR A 4 39.91 -21.61 27.68
CA THR A 4 39.60 -20.87 28.92
C THR A 4 39.86 -19.36 28.74
N VAL A 5 40.82 -18.99 27.89
CA VAL A 5 41.14 -17.59 27.59
C VAL A 5 40.08 -16.96 26.69
N ILE A 6 39.49 -17.72 25.76
CA ILE A 6 38.43 -17.23 24.86
C ILE A 6 37.15 -16.91 25.66
N ALA A 7 36.74 -17.77 26.60
CA ALA A 7 35.55 -17.55 27.43
C ALA A 7 35.68 -16.33 28.36
N GLN A 8 36.88 -16.03 28.87
CA GLN A 8 37.12 -14.80 29.63
C GLN A 8 37.09 -13.55 28.76
N GLY A 9 37.51 -13.64 27.49
CA GLY A 9 37.40 -12.54 26.54
C GLY A 9 35.96 -12.19 26.19
N GLU A 10 35.09 -13.18 25.99
CA GLU A 10 33.67 -12.97 25.68
C GLU A 10 32.88 -12.36 26.85
N ALA A 11 33.14 -12.80 28.09
CA ALA A 11 32.48 -12.24 29.27
C ALA A 11 32.82 -10.75 29.49
N ILE A 12 34.09 -10.36 29.29
CA ILE A 12 34.53 -8.97 29.38
C ILE A 12 33.93 -8.11 28.26
N MET A 13 33.71 -8.69 27.07
CA MET A 13 33.09 -7.96 25.96
C MET A 13 31.59 -7.70 26.21
N ILE A 14 30.88 -8.67 26.79
CA ILE A 14 29.46 -8.52 27.15
C ILE A 14 29.29 -7.49 28.26
N GLU A 15 30.11 -7.51 29.32
CA GLU A 15 30.04 -6.52 30.40
C GLU A 15 30.33 -5.09 29.91
N ARG A 16 31.25 -4.93 28.95
CA ARG A 16 31.50 -3.62 28.31
C ARG A 16 30.30 -3.15 27.48
N GLN A 17 29.66 -4.04 26.72
CA GLN A 17 28.46 -3.71 25.95
C GLN A 17 27.27 -3.33 26.85
N THR A 18 27.10 -3.99 28.01
CA THR A 18 26.06 -3.62 28.97
C THR A 18 26.35 -2.28 29.65
N MET A 19 27.60 -1.98 29.99
CA MET A 19 27.94 -0.68 30.59
C MET A 19 27.84 0.50 29.61
N GLU A 20 28.18 0.28 28.33
CA GLU A 20 28.01 1.30 27.29
C GLU A 20 26.53 1.59 27.01
N THR A 21 25.66 0.58 27.01
CA THR A 21 24.22 0.75 26.84
C THR A 21 23.58 1.47 28.03
N ASP A 22 23.98 1.16 29.27
CA ASP A 22 23.50 1.87 30.47
C ASP A 22 23.88 3.36 30.44
N THR A 23 25.11 3.69 30.00
CA THR A 23 25.54 5.09 29.92
C THR A 23 24.75 5.87 28.85
N GLN A 24 24.50 5.26 27.68
CA GLN A 24 23.69 5.88 26.63
C GLN A 24 22.23 6.12 27.06
N THR A 25 21.62 5.20 27.81
CA THR A 25 20.22 5.37 28.27
C THR A 25 20.08 6.53 29.27
N VAL A 26 21.06 6.74 30.14
CA VAL A 26 21.05 7.84 31.11
C VAL A 26 21.15 9.20 30.42
N ASP A 27 21.98 9.33 29.40
CA ASP A 27 22.14 10.59 28.68
C ASP A 27 20.89 10.95 27.86
N VAL A 28 20.27 9.97 27.19
CA VAL A 28 18.98 10.16 26.49
C VAL A 28 17.86 10.60 27.45
N ALA A 29 17.80 10.01 28.64
CA ALA A 29 16.80 10.38 29.65
C ALA A 29 16.98 11.82 30.18
N LYS A 30 18.23 12.26 30.36
CA LYS A 30 18.54 13.64 30.77
C LYS A 30 18.14 14.63 29.66
N ASP A 31 18.45 14.33 28.41
CA ASP A 31 18.10 15.18 27.28
C ASP A 31 16.58 15.32 27.12
N GLN A 32 15.83 14.23 27.30
CA GLN A 32 14.37 14.26 27.31
C GLN A 32 13.80 15.12 28.45
N LEU A 33 14.39 15.05 29.65
CA LEU A 33 13.97 15.86 30.79
C LEU A 33 14.24 17.35 30.55
N ILE A 34 15.41 17.70 30.03
CA ILE A 34 15.78 19.09 29.68
C ILE A 34 14.82 19.63 28.62
N LYS A 35 14.55 18.85 27.57
CA LYS A 35 13.59 19.20 26.51
C LYS A 35 12.19 19.42 27.07
N LEU A 36 11.71 18.54 27.95
CA LEU A 36 10.39 18.67 28.57
C LEU A 36 10.28 19.92 29.44
N HIS A 37 11.31 20.24 30.23
CA HIS A 37 11.35 21.47 31.02
C HIS A 37 11.33 22.74 30.16
N PHE A 38 12.10 22.74 29.07
CA PHE A 38 12.07 23.83 28.10
C PHE A 38 10.67 24.03 27.51
N LEU A 39 10.03 22.94 27.06
CA LEU A 39 8.66 22.96 26.54
C LEU A 39 7.64 23.42 27.60
N LYS A 40 7.77 22.99 28.85
CA LYS A 40 6.92 23.46 29.97
C LYS A 40 7.00 24.98 30.14
N GLY A 41 8.19 25.57 29.96
CA GLY A 41 8.37 27.03 29.98
C GLY A 41 7.65 27.75 28.83
N ILE A 42 7.72 27.20 27.61
CA ILE A 42 6.98 27.72 26.44
C ILE A 42 5.47 27.64 26.66
N VAL A 43 4.98 26.49 27.11
CA VAL A 43 3.55 26.25 27.36
C VAL A 43 3.03 27.15 28.47
N CYS A 44 3.80 27.39 29.54
CA CYS A 44 3.42 28.33 30.59
C CYS A 44 3.21 29.75 30.04
N ARG A 45 4.10 30.23 29.16
CA ARG A 45 3.93 31.52 28.47
C ARG A 45 2.70 31.53 27.56
N ALA A 46 2.47 30.46 26.82
CA ALA A 46 1.29 30.30 25.95
C ALA A 46 -0.03 30.28 26.76
N ALA A 47 -0.07 29.57 27.88
CA ALA A 47 -1.23 29.49 28.76
C ALA A 47 -1.54 30.85 29.40
N ASN A 48 -0.53 31.57 29.89
CA ASN A 48 -0.69 32.93 30.41
C ASN A 48 -1.13 33.94 29.35
N TRP A 49 -0.72 33.74 28.09
CA TRP A 49 -1.23 34.53 26.98
C TRP A 49 -2.71 34.21 26.71
N LEU A 50 -3.07 32.93 26.64
CA LEU A 50 -4.43 32.49 26.34
C LEU A 50 -5.43 32.88 27.44
N GLU A 51 -5.03 32.83 28.70
CA GLU A 51 -5.87 33.23 29.85
C GLU A 51 -6.11 34.75 29.88
N ARG A 52 -5.16 35.55 29.38
CA ARG A 52 -5.34 37.01 29.23
C ARG A 52 -6.33 37.35 28.12
N GLU A 53 -6.23 36.66 26.98
CA GLU A 53 -7.13 36.85 25.83
C GLU A 53 -8.53 36.30 26.10
N HIS A 54 -8.61 35.18 26.82
CA HIS A 54 -9.84 34.44 27.08
C HIS A 54 -9.88 33.97 28.54
N PRO A 55 -10.31 34.83 29.48
CA PRO A 55 -10.39 34.48 30.89
C PRO A 55 -11.29 33.27 31.16
N GLY A 56 -10.79 32.31 31.94
CA GLY A 56 -11.49 31.10 32.35
C GLY A 56 -11.48 29.97 31.32
N VAL A 57 -10.59 29.99 30.32
CA VAL A 57 -10.46 28.87 29.35
C VAL A 57 -10.16 27.56 30.05
N PHE A 58 -9.30 27.58 31.08
CA PHE A 58 -8.92 26.37 31.83
C PHE A 58 -9.91 26.01 32.96
N SER A 59 -10.69 26.98 33.45
CA SER A 59 -11.61 26.78 34.60
C SER A 59 -12.93 26.11 34.22
N ARG A 60 -13.39 26.22 32.97
CA ARG A 60 -14.72 25.70 32.56
C ARG A 60 -14.78 24.18 32.41
N GLN A 61 -13.63 23.52 32.31
CA GLN A 61 -13.49 22.11 31.94
C GLN A 61 -13.57 21.12 33.11
N THR A 62 -13.35 21.56 34.35
CA THR A 62 -13.19 20.64 35.51
C THR A 62 -14.49 20.29 36.24
N SER A 63 -15.64 20.76 35.78
CA SER A 63 -16.93 20.55 36.48
C SER A 63 -17.38 19.08 36.59
N THR A 64 -16.73 18.15 35.90
CA THR A 64 -17.00 16.70 35.99
C THR A 64 -16.06 15.94 36.94
N SER A 65 -15.00 16.56 37.46
CA SER A 65 -14.09 15.93 38.42
C SER A 65 -14.34 16.45 39.85
N PRO A 66 -14.55 15.59 40.86
CA PRO A 66 -14.87 16.00 42.22
C PRO A 66 -13.76 16.79 42.95
N ASP A 67 -12.58 16.98 42.34
CA ASP A 67 -11.42 17.70 42.92
C ASP A 67 -11.16 19.10 42.31
N ALA A 68 -12.17 19.71 41.67
CA ALA A 68 -12.05 20.86 40.77
C ALA A 68 -11.51 22.19 41.37
N ASP A 69 -11.51 22.37 42.70
CA ASP A 69 -11.13 23.64 43.35
C ASP A 69 -9.65 23.73 43.75
N THR A 70 -8.82 22.77 43.32
CA THR A 70 -7.39 22.79 43.65
C THR A 70 -6.63 23.71 42.68
N PRO A 71 -5.76 24.63 43.13
CA PRO A 71 -4.90 25.47 42.27
C PRO A 71 -3.95 24.73 41.31
N GLY A 72 -4.05 23.39 41.21
CA GLY A 72 -3.32 22.53 40.28
C GLY A 72 -3.96 22.36 38.89
N ASN A 73 -5.11 22.98 38.58
CA ASN A 73 -5.78 22.79 37.29
C ASN A 73 -4.95 23.35 36.11
N THR A 74 -4.41 24.57 36.23
CA THR A 74 -3.56 25.15 35.16
C THR A 74 -2.26 24.37 34.99
N GLU A 75 -1.65 23.91 36.08
CA GLU A 75 -0.42 23.11 36.02
C GLU A 75 -0.66 21.77 35.32
N TYR A 76 -1.81 21.13 35.56
CA TYR A 76 -2.22 19.92 34.85
C TYR A 76 -2.28 20.12 33.32
N TRP A 77 -2.91 21.20 32.85
CA TRP A 77 -2.97 21.51 31.42
C TRP A 77 -1.60 21.84 30.83
N ILE A 78 -0.76 22.55 31.58
CA ILE A 78 0.61 22.87 31.17
C ILE A 78 1.42 21.58 30.98
N ASP A 79 1.39 20.66 31.95
CA ASP A 79 2.12 19.40 31.88
C ASP A 79 1.61 18.51 30.75
N ARG A 80 0.29 18.47 30.55
CA ARG A 80 -0.32 17.71 29.46
C ARG A 80 0.06 18.27 28.08
N ALA A 81 -0.02 19.58 27.90
CA ALA A 81 0.35 20.23 26.64
C ALA A 81 1.84 20.11 26.35
N ALA A 82 2.71 20.18 27.37
CA ALA A 82 4.15 19.99 27.20
C ALA A 82 4.48 18.58 26.67
N LYS A 83 3.80 17.54 27.17
CA LYS A 83 3.92 16.16 26.66
C LYS A 83 3.44 16.06 25.21
N VAL A 84 2.29 16.65 24.88
CA VAL A 84 1.76 16.67 23.50
C VAL A 84 2.73 17.36 22.54
N LEU A 85 3.28 18.50 22.93
CA LEU A 85 4.28 19.21 22.12
C LEU A 85 5.55 18.38 21.92
N ALA A 86 6.04 17.71 22.97
CA ALA A 86 7.22 16.84 22.84
C ALA A 86 7.00 15.77 21.78
N THR A 87 5.84 15.10 21.79
CA THR A 87 5.47 14.09 20.78
C THR A 87 5.27 14.70 19.38
N ASN A 88 4.68 15.89 19.28
CA ASN A 88 4.48 16.55 17.98
C ASN A 88 5.81 16.98 17.34
N THR A 89 6.77 17.45 18.14
CA THR A 89 8.14 17.75 17.66
C THR A 89 8.89 16.49 17.26
N GLU A 90 8.73 15.38 18.00
CA GLU A 90 9.39 14.10 17.65
C GLU A 90 8.84 13.46 16.39
N SER A 91 7.55 13.65 16.13
CA SER A 91 6.88 13.10 14.94
C SER A 91 7.03 13.96 13.67
N GLY A 92 7.71 15.11 13.75
CA GLY A 92 7.85 16.02 12.60
C GLY A 92 6.61 16.89 12.33
N ARG A 93 5.58 16.83 13.19
CA ARG A 93 4.32 17.56 12.98
C ARG A 93 4.47 19.05 13.22
N PHE A 94 5.34 19.43 14.15
CA PHE A 94 5.64 20.85 14.39
C PHE A 94 6.19 21.51 13.13
N GLU A 95 7.17 20.87 12.49
CA GLU A 95 7.83 21.31 11.26
C GLU A 95 6.80 21.50 10.14
N HIS A 96 5.89 20.55 9.96
CA HIS A 96 4.79 20.69 9.00
C HIS A 96 3.80 21.81 9.36
N ALA A 97 3.61 22.11 10.65
CA ALA A 97 2.74 23.19 11.07
C ALA A 97 3.38 24.57 10.88
N GLN A 98 4.72 24.67 10.84
CA GLN A 98 5.42 25.95 10.64
C GLN A 98 5.01 26.64 9.34
N ASP A 99 4.80 25.85 8.27
CA ASP A 99 4.38 26.36 6.95
C ASP A 99 3.06 27.15 6.99
N TYR A 100 2.23 26.92 8.01
CA TYR A 100 0.91 27.54 8.14
C TYR A 100 0.84 28.64 9.20
N LEU A 101 1.86 28.78 10.06
CA LEU A 101 1.76 29.64 11.24
C LEU A 101 2.03 31.13 10.96
N GLU A 102 2.45 31.52 9.75
CA GLU A 102 2.78 32.93 9.38
C GLU A 102 3.72 33.66 10.37
N VAL A 103 4.39 32.93 11.26
CA VAL A 103 5.38 33.48 12.18
C VAL A 103 6.74 33.46 11.48
N GLY A 104 7.50 34.55 11.62
CA GLY A 104 8.81 34.70 10.98
C GLY A 104 9.82 33.60 11.38
N SER A 105 11.06 33.71 10.90
CA SER A 105 12.12 32.68 11.07
C SER A 105 12.62 32.47 12.52
N ASP A 106 11.95 33.04 13.53
CA ASP A 106 12.28 32.84 14.93
C ASP A 106 11.60 31.57 15.46
N ASN A 107 12.42 30.52 15.66
CA ASN A 107 11.96 29.22 16.14
C ASN A 107 11.22 29.30 17.47
N GLU A 108 11.60 30.20 18.38
CA GLU A 108 10.96 30.30 19.69
C GLU A 108 9.56 30.93 19.57
N ALA A 109 9.43 31.97 18.75
CA ALA A 109 8.16 32.62 18.47
C ALA A 109 7.19 31.64 17.77
N THR A 110 7.67 30.87 16.79
CA THR A 110 6.87 29.87 16.06
C THR A 110 6.44 28.74 16.99
N LEU A 111 7.32 28.26 17.87
CA LEU A 111 6.97 27.25 18.86
C LEU A 111 5.95 27.76 19.89
N LEU A 112 6.05 29.03 20.30
CA LEU A 112 5.05 29.67 21.18
C LEU A 112 3.67 29.75 20.49
N ALA A 113 3.63 30.17 19.22
CA ALA A 113 2.39 30.22 18.45
C ALA A 113 1.77 28.82 18.27
N TYR A 114 2.60 27.81 18.01
CA TYR A 114 2.15 26.42 17.94
C TYR A 114 1.63 25.91 19.30
N ALA A 115 2.30 26.24 20.41
CA ALA A 115 1.84 25.89 21.75
C ALA A 115 0.48 26.53 22.10
N VAL A 116 0.26 27.79 21.69
CA VAL A 116 -1.06 28.45 21.80
C VAL A 116 -2.12 27.69 21.02
N GLN A 117 -1.82 27.28 19.78
CA GLN A 117 -2.73 26.50 18.94
C GLN A 117 -3.06 25.14 19.59
N VAL A 118 -2.06 24.43 20.11
CA VAL A 118 -2.26 23.16 20.81
C VAL A 118 -3.15 23.35 22.04
N LEU A 119 -2.91 24.37 22.86
CA LEU A 119 -3.74 24.66 24.03
C LEU A 119 -5.19 25.00 23.66
N ARG A 120 -5.40 25.74 22.56
CA ARG A 120 -6.73 26.11 22.06
C ARG A 120 -7.59 24.91 21.68
N VAL A 121 -6.99 23.81 21.22
CA VAL A 121 -7.69 22.57 20.88
C VAL A 121 -7.71 21.61 22.06
N LEU A 122 -6.59 21.45 22.76
CA LEU A 122 -6.44 20.56 23.90
C LEU A 122 -7.45 20.89 25.01
N ALA A 123 -7.54 22.16 25.40
CA ALA A 123 -8.43 22.58 26.48
C ALA A 123 -9.88 22.18 26.20
N PRO A 124 -10.53 22.52 25.07
CA PRO A 124 -11.91 22.13 24.82
C PRO A 124 -12.13 20.64 24.48
N GLU A 125 -11.17 19.97 23.85
CA GLU A 125 -11.38 18.63 23.26
C GLU A 125 -10.83 17.46 24.07
N ALA A 126 -9.99 17.68 25.09
CA ALA A 126 -9.31 16.60 25.82
C ALA A 126 -10.28 15.53 26.38
N GLU A 127 -11.33 15.95 27.09
CA GLU A 127 -12.31 15.01 27.66
C GLU A 127 -13.04 14.23 26.56
N ARG A 128 -13.37 14.91 25.45
CA ARG A 128 -14.04 14.27 24.31
C ARG A 128 -13.13 13.21 23.66
N VAL A 129 -11.86 13.55 23.43
CA VAL A 129 -10.88 12.63 22.84
C VAL A 129 -10.64 11.44 23.77
N GLU A 130 -10.55 11.64 25.09
CA GLU A 130 -10.47 10.54 26.05
C GLU A 130 -11.67 9.61 25.98
N ARG A 131 -12.89 10.15 25.93
CA ARG A 131 -14.10 9.33 25.76
C ARG A 131 -14.07 8.52 24.47
N LEU A 132 -13.60 9.11 23.37
CA LEU A 132 -13.44 8.43 22.08
C LEU A 132 -12.38 7.31 22.16
N THR A 133 -11.23 7.59 22.77
CA THR A 133 -10.16 6.61 23.00
C THR A 133 -10.65 5.46 23.88
N SER A 134 -11.44 5.72 24.92
CA SER A 134 -12.06 4.67 25.74
C SER A 134 -13.21 3.92 25.06
N GLY A 135 -13.58 4.25 23.82
CA GLY A 135 -14.63 3.56 23.08
C GLY A 135 -16.05 3.88 23.53
N HIS A 136 -16.30 5.04 24.14
CA HIS A 136 -17.65 5.43 24.53
C HIS A 136 -18.57 5.58 23.31
N SER A 137 -19.60 4.74 23.22
CA SER A 137 -20.51 4.67 22.07
C SER A 137 -21.21 6.00 21.78
N ALA A 138 -21.65 6.73 22.82
CA ALA A 138 -22.31 8.02 22.67
C ALA A 138 -21.41 9.10 22.05
N ALA A 139 -20.12 9.11 22.38
CA ALA A 139 -19.16 10.05 21.79
C ALA A 139 -18.93 9.74 20.30
N TRP A 140 -18.82 8.45 19.96
CA TRP A 140 -18.65 7.99 18.58
C TRP A 140 -19.91 8.21 17.73
N ALA A 141 -21.11 8.03 18.28
CA ALA A 141 -22.37 8.22 17.55
C ALA A 141 -22.46 9.62 16.91
N GLY A 142 -22.03 10.67 17.63
CA GLY A 142 -22.01 12.03 17.11
C GLY A 142 -21.00 12.23 15.97
N VAL A 143 -19.84 11.58 16.05
CA VAL A 143 -18.80 11.62 15.00
C VAL A 143 -19.29 10.89 13.75
N ILE A 144 -19.81 9.67 13.91
CA ILE A 144 -20.35 8.83 12.83
C ILE A 144 -21.45 9.59 12.09
N TYR A 145 -22.43 10.13 12.82
CA TYR A 145 -23.53 10.88 12.20
C TYR A 145 -23.03 12.05 11.34
N ARG A 146 -22.07 12.85 11.84
CA ARG A 146 -21.52 13.97 11.06
C ARG A 146 -20.74 13.49 9.84
N MET A 147 -19.92 12.46 10.00
CA MET A 147 -19.13 11.89 8.90
C MET A 147 -20.01 11.27 7.82
N GLU A 148 -21.09 10.58 8.18
CA GLU A 148 -22.08 10.06 7.22
C GLU A 148 -22.71 11.20 6.40
N GLN A 149 -23.08 12.31 7.03
CA GLN A 149 -23.61 13.47 6.32
C GLN A 149 -22.60 14.08 5.33
N VAL A 150 -21.32 14.15 5.71
CA VAL A 150 -20.24 14.63 4.83
C VAL A 150 -20.04 13.67 3.66
N ALA A 151 -19.95 12.37 3.93
CA ALA A 151 -19.79 11.34 2.90
C ALA A 151 -20.96 11.32 1.92
N TYR A 152 -22.20 11.41 2.43
CA TYR A 152 -23.40 11.43 1.61
C TYR A 152 -23.43 12.64 0.66
N ARG A 153 -23.11 13.84 1.16
CA ARG A 153 -23.01 15.05 0.33
C ARG A 153 -21.92 14.93 -0.73
N TRP A 154 -20.81 14.28 -0.40
CA TRP A 154 -19.69 14.07 -1.33
C TRP A 154 -20.04 13.09 -2.46
N LEU A 155 -20.71 11.98 -2.13
CA LEU A 155 -21.14 10.97 -3.11
C LEU A 155 -22.22 11.50 -4.07
N GLY A 156 -22.99 12.51 -3.63
CA GLY A 156 -23.94 13.26 -4.44
C GLY A 156 -25.27 12.53 -4.65
N PRO A 157 -26.43 13.23 -4.53
CA PRO A 157 -27.75 12.64 -4.77
C PRO A 157 -28.08 12.56 -6.27
N GLY A 158 -27.17 12.01 -7.10
CA GLY A 158 -27.33 11.91 -8.56
C GLY A 158 -28.29 10.81 -9.00
N GLY A 159 -29.48 10.71 -8.40
CA GLY A 159 -30.46 9.65 -8.66
C GLY A 159 -30.09 8.28 -8.09
N ARG A 160 -29.10 8.23 -7.18
CA ARG A 160 -28.61 7.01 -6.50
C ARG A 160 -28.61 7.18 -4.98
N GLU A 161 -29.71 7.71 -4.42
CA GLU A 161 -29.77 8.08 -3.00
C GLU A 161 -29.56 6.90 -2.05
N GLU A 162 -30.22 5.76 -2.31
CA GLU A 162 -30.08 4.55 -1.48
C GLU A 162 -28.63 4.02 -1.50
N TRP A 163 -28.02 3.98 -2.68
CA TRP A 163 -26.62 3.58 -2.83
C TRP A 163 -25.69 4.57 -2.12
N ALA A 164 -25.88 5.87 -2.31
CA ALA A 164 -25.06 6.90 -1.68
C ALA A 164 -25.17 6.85 -0.15
N ALA A 165 -26.38 6.59 0.38
CA ALA A 165 -26.60 6.44 1.81
C ALA A 165 -25.92 5.18 2.37
N TRP A 166 -26.01 4.05 1.66
CA TRP A 166 -25.35 2.81 2.06
C TRP A 166 -23.81 2.95 2.02
N GLU A 167 -23.27 3.48 0.92
CA GLU A 167 -21.82 3.68 0.74
C GLU A 167 -21.28 4.70 1.75
N ALA A 168 -22.03 5.78 2.03
CA ALA A 168 -21.65 6.76 3.06
C ALA A 168 -21.51 6.10 4.44
N ARG A 169 -22.42 5.20 4.81
CA ARG A 169 -22.35 4.45 6.08
C ARG A 169 -21.16 3.51 6.11
N ASP A 170 -20.93 2.73 5.05
CA ASP A 170 -19.81 1.78 4.98
C ASP A 170 -18.45 2.49 5.06
N VAL A 171 -18.24 3.53 4.24
CA VAL A 171 -16.99 4.31 4.24
C VAL A 171 -16.79 5.02 5.58
N THR A 172 -17.85 5.56 6.18
CA THR A 172 -17.77 6.20 7.51
C THR A 172 -17.39 5.18 8.58
N ALA A 173 -18.08 4.04 8.64
CA ALA A 173 -17.82 2.99 9.63
C ALA A 173 -16.37 2.50 9.57
N ARG A 174 -15.85 2.24 8.37
CA ARG A 174 -14.43 1.88 8.18
C ARG A 174 -13.50 3.00 8.64
N THR A 175 -13.81 4.24 8.33
CA THR A 175 -12.97 5.38 8.71
C THR A 175 -12.93 5.54 10.23
N CYS A 176 -14.08 5.45 10.90
CA CYS A 176 -14.15 5.50 12.36
C CYS A 176 -13.42 4.33 13.02
N ALA A 177 -13.49 3.11 12.46
CA ALA A 177 -12.74 1.96 12.96
C ALA A 177 -11.22 2.20 12.90
N ASP A 178 -10.71 2.72 11.78
CA ASP A 178 -9.28 3.00 11.64
C ASP A 178 -8.82 4.15 12.54
N LEU A 179 -9.63 5.20 12.69
CA LEU A 179 -9.36 6.29 13.64
C LEU A 179 -9.32 5.78 15.08
N TRP A 180 -10.22 4.87 15.45
CA TRP A 180 -10.21 4.27 16.79
C TRP A 180 -8.96 3.44 17.04
N VAL A 181 -8.56 2.58 16.10
CA VAL A 181 -7.30 1.81 16.17
C VAL A 181 -6.09 2.74 16.28
N TRP A 182 -6.09 3.83 15.52
CA TRP A 182 -5.04 4.84 15.59
C TRP A 182 -4.95 5.50 16.97
N LEU A 183 -6.10 5.88 17.56
CA LEU A 183 -6.16 6.45 18.91
C LEU A 183 -5.70 5.49 20.01
N GLN A 184 -5.76 4.18 19.81
CA GLN A 184 -5.23 3.20 20.77
C GLN A 184 -3.70 3.14 20.76
N THR A 185 -3.08 3.46 19.62
CA THR A 185 -1.66 3.25 19.37
C THR A 185 -0.85 4.54 19.43
N HIS A 186 -1.51 5.69 19.28
CA HIS A 186 -0.85 6.99 19.20
C HIS A 186 -1.56 8.03 20.07
N PRO A 187 -0.82 8.93 20.75
CA PRO A 187 -1.42 10.07 21.41
C PRO A 187 -2.00 11.05 20.38
N TYR A 188 -3.17 11.59 20.68
CA TYR A 188 -3.77 12.61 19.83
C TYR A 188 -2.94 13.92 19.88
N PRO A 189 -2.62 14.54 18.74
CA PRO A 189 -1.68 15.67 18.63
C PRO A 189 -2.24 17.01 19.10
N PHE A 190 -3.57 17.17 19.18
CA PHE A 190 -4.26 18.43 19.52
C PHE A 190 -3.79 19.67 18.75
N ASP A 191 -3.19 19.53 17.56
CA ASP A 191 -2.83 20.65 16.69
C ASP A 191 -4.02 21.11 15.83
N VAL A 192 -4.92 20.18 15.54
CA VAL A 192 -6.13 20.35 14.74
C VAL A 192 -7.31 19.77 15.52
N PRO A 193 -8.53 20.36 15.44
CA PRO A 193 -9.73 19.76 16.04
C PRO A 193 -10.04 18.36 15.52
N PHE A 194 -10.56 17.49 16.38
CA PHE A 194 -10.85 16.09 16.06
C PHE A 194 -11.78 15.94 14.86
N ASP A 195 -12.83 16.76 14.78
CA ASP A 195 -13.78 16.69 13.65
C ASP A 195 -13.13 17.06 12.31
N CYS A 196 -12.21 18.04 12.30
CA CYS A 196 -11.46 18.42 11.11
C CYS A 196 -10.52 17.30 10.66
N TRP A 197 -9.81 16.70 11.61
CA TRP A 197 -8.92 15.57 11.34
C TRP A 197 -9.68 14.34 10.83
N ALA A 198 -10.77 13.95 11.49
CA ALA A 198 -11.62 12.84 11.09
C ALA A 198 -12.25 13.05 9.70
N THR A 199 -12.72 14.27 9.44
CA THR A 199 -13.27 14.64 8.13
C THR A 199 -12.19 14.58 7.05
N ARG A 200 -10.96 15.02 7.33
CA ARG A 200 -9.85 14.91 6.38
C ARG A 200 -9.51 13.44 6.07
N ALA A 201 -9.50 12.57 7.07
CA ALA A 201 -9.31 11.13 6.88
C ALA A 201 -10.39 10.53 5.97
N LEU A 202 -11.65 10.92 6.19
CA LEU A 202 -12.78 10.52 5.34
C LEU A 202 -12.61 10.99 3.89
N TYR A 203 -12.26 12.27 3.67
CA TYR A 203 -12.03 12.82 2.34
C TYR A 203 -10.92 12.09 1.58
N ASN A 204 -9.82 11.78 2.26
CA ASN A 204 -8.72 11.04 1.66
C ASN A 204 -9.19 9.66 1.18
N ARG A 205 -10.00 8.97 1.99
CA ARG A 205 -10.58 7.67 1.65
C ARG A 205 -11.55 7.74 0.47
N LEU A 206 -12.46 8.71 0.47
CA LEU A 206 -13.41 8.92 -0.63
C LEU A 206 -12.66 9.24 -1.93
N SER A 207 -11.64 10.08 -1.86
CA SER A 207 -10.79 10.43 -3.00
C SER A 207 -10.02 9.23 -3.53
N GLU A 208 -9.46 8.40 -2.65
CA GLU A 208 -8.76 7.17 -3.03
C GLU A 208 -9.72 6.16 -3.67
N SER A 209 -10.91 5.98 -3.09
CA SER A 209 -11.96 5.11 -3.65
C SER A 209 -12.35 5.56 -5.05
N ALA A 210 -12.62 6.85 -5.26
CA ALA A 210 -12.95 7.37 -6.59
C ALA A 210 -11.78 7.30 -7.57
N ARG A 211 -10.52 7.45 -7.12
CA ARG A 211 -9.35 7.21 -7.98
C ARG A 211 -9.28 5.75 -8.40
N LYS A 212 -9.44 4.81 -7.47
CA LYS A 212 -9.47 3.37 -7.76
C LYS A 212 -10.61 3.01 -8.70
N GLN A 213 -11.78 3.59 -8.49
CA GLN A 213 -12.93 3.41 -9.34
C GLN A 213 -12.68 3.90 -10.77
N ARG A 214 -12.15 5.13 -10.95
CA ARG A 214 -11.78 5.64 -12.27
C ARG A 214 -10.71 4.79 -12.96
N THR A 215 -9.74 4.27 -12.22
CA THR A 215 -8.75 3.34 -12.79
C THR A 215 -9.41 2.04 -13.23
N ARG A 216 -10.32 1.47 -12.42
CA ARG A 216 -11.09 0.28 -12.80
C ARG A 216 -11.95 0.53 -14.03
N GLU A 217 -12.68 1.63 -14.08
CA GLU A 217 -13.51 2.02 -15.22
C GLU A 217 -12.71 2.24 -16.51
N ARG A 218 -11.43 2.64 -16.41
CA ARG A 218 -10.54 2.71 -17.58
C ARG A 218 -10.13 1.34 -18.12
N HIS A 219 -10.10 0.31 -17.27
CA HIS A 219 -9.64 -1.04 -17.63
C HIS A 219 -10.79 -2.03 -17.83
N ILE A 220 -11.95 -1.79 -17.24
CA ILE A 220 -13.17 -2.59 -17.42
C ILE A 220 -14.01 -1.86 -18.47
N SER A 221 -13.74 -2.19 -19.74
CA SER A 221 -14.32 -1.49 -20.89
C SER A 221 -15.85 -1.56 -20.93
N GLU A 222 -16.48 -2.55 -20.29
CA GLU A 222 -17.94 -2.63 -20.14
C GLU A 222 -18.31 -3.70 -19.10
N SER A 223 -19.37 -3.46 -18.32
CA SER A 223 -19.93 -4.51 -17.45
C SER A 223 -20.48 -5.64 -18.31
N LEU A 224 -20.17 -6.89 -17.97
CA LEU A 224 -20.75 -8.06 -18.63
C LEU A 224 -22.26 -8.12 -18.46
N ASP A 225 -22.80 -7.49 -17.42
CA ASP A 225 -24.25 -7.41 -17.18
C ASP A 225 -24.93 -6.28 -17.95
N ARG A 226 -24.17 -5.47 -18.69
CA ARG A 226 -24.75 -4.42 -19.53
C ARG A 226 -25.54 -5.07 -20.66
N LEU A 227 -26.79 -4.65 -20.84
CA LEU A 227 -27.63 -5.06 -21.96
C LEU A 227 -27.00 -4.60 -23.29
N LEU A 228 -26.91 -5.52 -24.25
CA LEU A 228 -26.31 -5.27 -25.57
C LEU A 228 -27.18 -4.38 -26.46
N PHE A 229 -28.50 -4.61 -26.46
CA PHE A 229 -29.44 -3.91 -27.34
C PHE A 229 -30.72 -3.51 -26.59
N GLY A 230 -30.80 -2.25 -26.14
CA GLY A 230 -32.03 -1.71 -25.53
C GLY A 230 -32.62 -2.57 -24.40
N TYR A 231 -33.88 -2.32 -24.04
CA TYR A 231 -34.56 -3.04 -22.95
C TYR A 231 -35.30 -4.31 -23.43
N GLU A 232 -35.40 -4.53 -24.74
CA GLU A 232 -36.25 -5.58 -25.31
C GLU A 232 -35.56 -6.94 -25.40
N THR A 233 -34.26 -6.96 -25.67
CA THR A 233 -33.46 -8.20 -25.60
C THR A 233 -32.80 -8.29 -24.23
N ARG A 234 -33.16 -9.30 -23.43
CA ARG A 234 -32.51 -9.62 -22.14
C ARG A 234 -31.06 -10.15 -22.30
N GLU A 235 -30.43 -9.89 -23.43
CA GLU A 235 -29.08 -10.34 -23.74
C GLU A 235 -28.07 -9.35 -23.16
N THR A 236 -27.22 -9.86 -22.27
CA THR A 236 -26.13 -9.11 -21.67
C THR A 236 -24.82 -9.41 -22.41
N PHE A 237 -23.84 -8.52 -22.31
CA PHE A 237 -22.50 -8.75 -22.88
C PHE A 237 -21.91 -10.11 -22.47
N GLY A 238 -22.15 -10.55 -21.22
CA GLY A 238 -21.72 -11.85 -20.71
C GLY A 238 -22.32 -13.05 -21.45
N ASN A 239 -23.49 -12.90 -22.08
CA ASN A 239 -24.11 -13.95 -22.88
C ASN A 239 -23.47 -14.09 -24.27
N VAL A 240 -22.81 -13.02 -24.77
CA VAL A 240 -22.19 -12.99 -26.11
C VAL A 240 -20.69 -13.23 -26.07
N VAL A 241 -20.05 -13.03 -24.91
CA VAL A 241 -18.69 -13.53 -24.69
C VAL A 241 -18.74 -15.06 -24.71
N ALA A 242 -18.63 -15.62 -25.91
CA ALA A 242 -18.54 -17.05 -26.12
C ALA A 242 -17.33 -17.57 -25.34
N ASP A 243 -17.52 -18.70 -24.65
CA ASP A 243 -16.44 -19.38 -23.96
C ASP A 243 -15.52 -20.02 -25.02
N VAL A 244 -14.52 -19.25 -25.45
CA VAL A 244 -13.51 -19.65 -26.45
C VAL A 244 -12.78 -20.94 -26.00
N SER A 245 -12.89 -21.33 -24.73
CA SER A 245 -12.25 -22.53 -24.18
C SER A 245 -12.72 -23.84 -24.82
N PHE A 246 -13.95 -23.91 -25.35
CA PHE A 246 -14.44 -25.15 -25.96
C PHE A 246 -13.77 -25.45 -27.30
N ASP A 247 -13.64 -24.45 -28.17
CA ASP A 247 -12.97 -24.60 -29.48
C ASP A 247 -11.46 -24.81 -29.31
N ILE A 248 -10.86 -24.15 -28.32
CA ILE A 248 -9.44 -24.34 -27.96
C ILE A 248 -9.17 -25.80 -27.56
N GLY A 249 -10.09 -26.45 -26.84
CA GLY A 249 -9.92 -27.85 -26.42
C GLY A 249 -9.91 -28.85 -27.59
N LEU A 250 -10.80 -28.65 -28.57
CA LEU A 250 -10.89 -29.51 -29.75
C LEU A 250 -9.67 -29.32 -30.68
N GLU A 251 -9.26 -28.06 -30.89
CA GLU A 251 -8.06 -27.72 -31.64
C GLU A 251 -6.79 -28.28 -30.98
N GLN A 252 -6.67 -28.20 -29.65
CA GLN A 252 -5.55 -28.78 -28.92
C GLN A 252 -5.48 -30.30 -29.07
N SER A 253 -6.62 -30.99 -29.04
CA SER A 253 -6.66 -32.44 -29.25
C SER A 253 -6.22 -32.83 -30.66
N ALA A 254 -6.74 -32.14 -31.68
CA ALA A 254 -6.36 -32.38 -33.08
C ALA A 254 -4.88 -32.06 -33.33
N ASN A 255 -4.38 -30.94 -32.80
CA ASN A 255 -2.97 -30.56 -32.89
C ASN A 255 -2.06 -31.56 -32.18
N ARG A 256 -2.49 -32.11 -31.04
CA ARG A 256 -1.74 -33.13 -30.30
C ARG A 256 -1.63 -34.42 -31.10
N GLU A 257 -2.71 -34.87 -31.72
CA GLU A 257 -2.70 -36.08 -32.58
C GLU A 257 -1.81 -35.87 -33.81
N ALA A 258 -1.95 -34.72 -34.49
CA ALA A 258 -1.09 -34.34 -35.62
C ALA A 258 0.39 -34.31 -35.24
N LEU A 259 0.72 -33.79 -34.05
CA LEU A 259 2.10 -33.77 -33.55
C LEU A 259 2.63 -35.18 -33.29
N LEU A 260 1.84 -36.07 -32.68
CA LEU A 260 2.24 -37.46 -32.45
C LEU A 260 2.49 -38.20 -33.77
N GLN A 261 1.61 -38.05 -34.76
CA GLN A 261 1.81 -38.61 -36.09
C GLN A 261 3.07 -38.05 -36.79
N ALA A 262 3.38 -36.77 -36.60
CA ALA A 262 4.59 -36.17 -37.13
C ALA A 262 5.86 -36.67 -36.43
N LEU A 263 5.80 -36.95 -35.12
CA LEU A 263 6.90 -37.54 -34.35
C LEU A 263 7.21 -38.98 -34.78
N GLU A 264 6.19 -39.78 -35.12
CA GLU A 264 6.37 -41.15 -35.63
C GLU A 264 7.16 -41.21 -36.95
N ARG A 265 7.12 -40.13 -37.75
CA ARG A 265 7.87 -40.02 -39.01
C ARG A 265 9.32 -39.55 -38.83
N LEU A 266 9.69 -39.12 -37.62
CA LEU A 266 11.08 -38.80 -37.31
C LEU A 266 11.89 -40.05 -37.02
N GLU A 267 13.21 -39.90 -37.10
CA GLU A 267 14.12 -40.93 -36.61
C GLU A 267 13.91 -41.13 -35.10
N ALA A 268 13.89 -42.36 -34.61
CA ALA A 268 13.52 -42.69 -33.23
C ALA A 268 14.27 -41.85 -32.17
N ARG A 269 15.58 -41.61 -32.36
CA ARG A 269 16.38 -40.77 -31.46
C ARG A 269 16.02 -39.28 -31.51
N GLN A 270 15.59 -38.78 -32.66
CA GLN A 270 15.13 -37.40 -32.82
C GLN A 270 13.74 -37.19 -32.22
N ALA A 271 12.84 -38.16 -32.44
CA ALA A 271 11.51 -38.16 -31.83
C ALA A 271 11.61 -38.14 -30.30
N GLU A 272 12.47 -39.00 -29.74
CA GLU A 272 12.64 -39.12 -28.29
C GLU A 272 13.21 -37.83 -27.66
N VAL A 273 14.19 -37.18 -28.30
CA VAL A 273 14.70 -35.89 -27.83
C VAL A 273 13.61 -34.81 -27.83
N ILE A 274 12.74 -34.76 -28.86
CA ILE A 274 11.65 -33.78 -28.91
C ILE A 274 10.57 -34.09 -27.86
N ARG A 275 10.25 -35.37 -27.66
CA ARG A 275 9.31 -35.85 -26.64
C ARG A 275 9.75 -35.42 -25.24
N LEU A 276 10.98 -35.77 -24.84
CA LEU A 276 11.53 -35.45 -23.52
C LEU A 276 11.66 -33.92 -23.31
N TRP A 277 12.08 -33.19 -24.35
CA TRP A 277 12.30 -31.75 -24.24
C TRP A 277 11.01 -30.95 -24.10
N TYR A 278 10.00 -31.23 -24.94
CA TYR A 278 8.81 -30.37 -25.02
C TYR A 278 7.58 -30.93 -24.32
N LEU A 279 7.41 -32.25 -24.25
CA LEU A 279 6.27 -32.86 -23.56
C LEU A 279 6.58 -33.10 -22.08
N GLU A 280 7.79 -33.58 -21.77
CA GLU A 280 8.20 -33.84 -20.39
C GLU A 280 8.98 -32.68 -19.74
N GLN A 281 9.38 -31.67 -20.52
CA GLN A 281 10.10 -30.47 -20.06
C GLN A 281 11.45 -30.75 -19.39
N TRP A 282 12.16 -31.81 -19.80
CA TRP A 282 13.46 -32.15 -19.21
C TRP A 282 14.58 -31.20 -19.67
N PRO A 283 15.54 -30.87 -18.79
CA PRO A 283 16.72 -30.10 -19.16
C PRO A 283 17.69 -30.95 -20.01
N ALA A 284 18.48 -30.28 -20.86
CA ALA A 284 19.36 -30.94 -21.83
C ALA A 284 20.33 -31.96 -21.22
N ASN A 285 20.79 -31.72 -19.98
CA ASN A 285 21.72 -32.58 -19.26
C ASN A 285 21.08 -33.92 -18.86
N GLU A 286 19.82 -33.90 -18.46
CA GLU A 286 19.06 -35.11 -18.08
C GLU A 286 18.70 -35.93 -19.32
N ILE A 287 18.32 -35.26 -20.42
CA ILE A 287 18.08 -35.92 -21.71
C ILE A 287 19.37 -36.60 -22.22
N ALA A 288 20.50 -35.91 -22.10
CA ALA A 288 21.81 -36.44 -22.48
C ALA A 288 22.17 -37.70 -21.67
N ALA A 289 21.96 -37.65 -20.35
CA ALA A 289 22.20 -38.78 -19.45
C ALA A 289 21.28 -39.98 -19.76
N ALA A 290 19.99 -39.73 -19.95
CA ALA A 290 19.00 -40.77 -20.24
C ALA A 290 19.26 -41.50 -21.57
N LEU A 291 19.74 -40.77 -22.58
CA LEU A 291 20.01 -41.33 -23.91
C LEU A 291 21.46 -41.80 -24.10
N GLY A 292 22.33 -41.61 -23.11
CA GLY A 292 23.75 -41.97 -23.18
C GLY A 292 24.51 -41.20 -24.26
N ILE A 293 24.21 -39.91 -24.46
CA ILE A 293 24.83 -39.04 -25.47
C ILE A 293 25.41 -37.76 -24.86
N HIS A 294 26.28 -37.07 -25.59
CA HIS A 294 26.83 -35.78 -25.15
C HIS A 294 25.77 -34.66 -25.22
N VAL A 295 25.80 -33.72 -24.28
CA VAL A 295 24.84 -32.58 -24.21
C VAL A 295 24.79 -31.79 -25.52
N SER A 296 25.95 -31.46 -26.11
CA SER A 296 26.00 -30.77 -27.41
C SER A 296 25.28 -31.52 -28.52
N TYR A 297 25.26 -32.86 -28.47
CA TYR A 297 24.59 -33.69 -29.46
C TYR A 297 23.07 -33.65 -29.31
N VAL A 298 22.54 -33.47 -28.09
CA VAL A 298 21.11 -33.24 -27.83
C VAL A 298 20.61 -32.00 -28.59
N TYR A 299 21.37 -30.90 -28.54
CA TYR A 299 21.03 -29.67 -29.27
C TYR A 299 21.03 -29.87 -30.79
N VAL A 300 22.00 -30.61 -31.33
CA VAL A 300 22.06 -30.95 -32.76
C VAL A 300 20.86 -31.80 -33.17
N LEU A 301 20.51 -32.82 -32.38
CA LEU A 301 19.35 -33.68 -32.65
C LEU A 301 18.04 -32.88 -32.58
N ARG A 302 17.87 -32.03 -31.56
CA ARG A 302 16.72 -31.12 -31.44
C ARG A 302 16.58 -30.21 -32.66
N PHE A 303 17.67 -29.57 -33.08
CA PHE A 303 17.66 -28.67 -34.23
C PHE A 303 17.29 -29.41 -35.52
N ARG A 304 17.88 -30.59 -35.76
CA ARG A 304 17.57 -31.43 -36.94
C ARG A 304 16.14 -31.94 -36.92
N ALA A 305 15.65 -32.37 -35.76
CA ALA A 305 14.28 -32.84 -35.56
C ALA A 305 13.26 -31.73 -35.86
N ILE A 306 13.47 -30.51 -35.34
CA ILE A 306 12.63 -29.34 -35.64
C ILE A 306 12.65 -29.03 -37.14
N GLY A 307 13.84 -29.05 -37.77
CA GLY A 307 13.96 -28.82 -39.21
C GLY A 307 13.19 -29.85 -40.06
N LYS A 308 13.20 -31.13 -39.65
CA LYS A 308 12.43 -32.20 -40.31
C LYS A 308 10.94 -32.08 -40.04
N LEU A 309 10.52 -31.79 -38.80
CA LEU A 309 9.11 -31.59 -38.45
C LEU A 309 8.49 -30.45 -39.25
N ARG A 310 9.23 -29.35 -39.46
CA ARG A 310 8.77 -28.26 -40.34
C ARG A 310 8.54 -28.74 -41.77
N LYS A 311 9.46 -29.54 -42.33
CA LYS A 311 9.29 -30.10 -43.68
C LYS A 311 8.08 -31.03 -43.76
N ILE A 312 7.91 -31.90 -42.76
CA ILE A 312 6.76 -32.83 -42.69
C ILE A 312 5.45 -32.04 -42.60
N ALA A 313 5.39 -31.03 -41.73
CA ALA A 313 4.22 -30.18 -41.56
C ALA A 313 3.89 -29.32 -42.79
N LEU A 314 4.90 -28.92 -43.58
CA LEU A 314 4.71 -28.17 -44.82
C LEU A 314 4.33 -29.05 -46.03
N LEU A 315 4.71 -30.34 -46.02
CA LEU A 315 4.47 -31.26 -47.13
C LEU A 315 3.18 -32.06 -46.99
N ASP A 316 2.67 -32.20 -45.77
CA ASP A 316 1.45 -32.98 -45.51
C ASP A 316 0.26 -32.06 -45.24
N GLU A 317 -0.47 -31.72 -46.30
CA GLU A 317 -1.71 -30.92 -46.23
C GLU A 317 -2.75 -31.52 -45.29
N ARG A 318 -2.70 -32.84 -45.04
CA ARG A 318 -3.64 -33.54 -44.15
C ARG A 318 -3.46 -33.19 -42.68
N LEU A 319 -2.29 -32.67 -42.29
CA LEU A 319 -2.03 -32.26 -40.92
C LEU A 319 -2.64 -30.89 -40.60
N GLY A 320 -3.06 -30.10 -41.60
CA GLY A 320 -3.65 -28.77 -41.39
C GLY A 320 -2.73 -27.74 -40.72
N LEU A 321 -1.44 -28.05 -40.58
CA LEU A 321 -0.46 -27.21 -39.86
C LEU A 321 0.19 -26.13 -40.74
N SER A 322 -0.08 -26.13 -42.05
CA SER A 322 0.49 -25.17 -43.00
C SER A 322 0.14 -23.72 -42.64
N ASP A 323 -1.10 -23.48 -42.23
CA ASP A 323 -1.62 -22.13 -42.02
C ASP A 323 -1.10 -21.54 -40.70
N ILE A 324 -0.95 -22.37 -39.67
CA ILE A 324 -0.36 -21.99 -38.38
C ILE A 324 1.13 -21.67 -38.54
N LEU A 325 1.88 -22.53 -39.25
CA LEU A 325 3.32 -22.35 -39.44
C LEU A 325 3.65 -21.15 -40.33
N THR A 326 2.87 -20.92 -41.39
CA THR A 326 3.03 -19.74 -42.24
C THR A 326 2.72 -18.45 -41.47
N THR A 327 1.72 -18.46 -40.59
CA THR A 327 1.40 -17.32 -39.71
C THR A 327 2.55 -17.03 -38.74
N ILE A 328 3.08 -18.04 -38.05
CA ILE A 328 4.23 -17.86 -37.13
C ILE A 328 5.49 -17.38 -37.88
N GLU A 329 5.73 -17.88 -39.09
CA GLU A 329 6.87 -17.42 -39.90
C GLU A 329 6.70 -15.99 -40.41
N GLN A 330 5.48 -15.57 -40.75
CA GLN A 330 5.16 -14.18 -41.10
C GLN A 330 5.33 -13.25 -39.89
N GLU A 331 4.81 -13.65 -38.73
CA GLU A 331 4.96 -12.91 -37.46
C GLU A 331 6.45 -12.75 -37.12
N ARG A 332 7.24 -13.83 -37.23
CA ARG A 332 8.69 -13.79 -36.97
C ARG A 332 9.47 -12.95 -37.98
N ARG A 333 8.98 -12.82 -39.22
CA ARG A 333 9.55 -11.88 -40.21
C ARG A 333 9.19 -10.42 -39.89
N ARG A 334 8.01 -10.16 -39.32
CA ARG A 334 7.58 -8.83 -38.85
C ARG A 334 8.32 -8.41 -37.57
N SER A 335 8.54 -9.34 -36.64
CA SER A 335 9.27 -9.08 -35.38
C SER A 335 10.80 -9.15 -35.52
N ARG A 336 11.34 -9.50 -36.69
CA ARG A 336 12.77 -9.35 -36.91
C ARG A 336 13.06 -7.85 -37.07
N PRO A 337 13.89 -7.25 -36.19
CA PRO A 337 14.31 -5.87 -36.40
C PRO A 337 14.93 -5.76 -37.79
N ALA A 338 14.60 -4.69 -38.50
CA ALA A 338 15.11 -4.47 -39.84
C ALA A 338 16.64 -4.54 -39.76
N VAL A 339 17.26 -5.37 -40.60
CA VAL A 339 18.72 -5.46 -40.71
C VAL A 339 19.19 -4.08 -41.19
N GLY A 340 19.57 -3.21 -40.25
CA GLY A 340 19.89 -1.81 -40.51
C GLY A 340 19.30 -0.79 -39.51
N GLU A 341 18.42 -1.19 -38.59
CA GLU A 341 18.08 -0.32 -37.46
C GLU A 341 19.26 -0.31 -36.48
N PRO A 342 19.93 0.83 -36.27
CA PRO A 342 21.02 0.92 -35.30
C PRO A 342 20.45 0.56 -33.91
N ASP A 343 21.22 -0.21 -33.14
CA ASP A 343 20.91 -0.48 -31.74
C ASP A 343 20.52 0.85 -31.07
N PRO A 344 19.38 0.93 -30.36
CA PRO A 344 19.04 2.12 -29.59
C PRO A 344 20.22 2.35 -28.66
N GLN A 345 21.01 3.39 -28.98
CA GLN A 345 22.20 3.72 -28.22
C GLN A 345 21.82 3.80 -26.76
N GLU A 346 22.58 3.09 -25.92
CA GLU A 346 22.61 3.30 -24.48
C GLU A 346 22.60 4.82 -24.23
N GLU A 347 21.47 5.34 -23.76
CA GLU A 347 21.41 6.69 -23.25
C GLU A 347 22.36 6.75 -22.06
N ASP A 348 23.47 7.45 -22.28
CA ASP A 348 24.51 7.74 -21.30
C ASP A 348 23.85 8.39 -20.06
N PRO A 349 23.88 7.77 -18.87
CA PRO A 349 23.14 8.26 -17.72
C PRO A 349 23.96 9.33 -16.98
N LEU A 350 24.34 10.42 -17.64
CA LEU A 350 24.96 11.59 -16.99
C LEU A 350 24.74 12.89 -17.77
N VAL A 351 23.59 13.55 -17.55
CA VAL A 351 23.47 15.03 -17.40
C VAL A 351 22.34 15.34 -16.42
#